data_AF-A0A553UGE9-F1
#
_entry.id   AF-A0A553UGE9-F1
#
_cell.length_a   1.000
_cell.length_b   1.000
_cell.length_c   1.000
_cell.angle_alpha   90.00
_cell.angle_beta   90.00
_cell.angle_gamma   90.00
#
_symmetry.space_group_name_H-M   'P 1'
#
loop_
_entity.id
_entity.type
_entity.pdbx_description
1 polymer ?
#
loop_
_entity_poly.entity_id
_entity_poly.type
_entity_poly.pdbx_seq_one_letter_code
_entity_poly.pdbx_strand_id
1 'polypeptide(L)'
;MTERKSRRSSVLPVPEVTSGYDELNLGRLALMSGQKTVPSDLHRWQKQALTPDGRPVIITCTVPVDQVVPHGLDNDFMVGLINLCFEAGLPDTPFSVSAYALLKASGFSDSAQYYRALEESMIRLNKASYTVEEGWYAHGSQQWTTQSFAQVNYLAYVRSRSGVQGTSLVTVQLAPPNHGKSAGGVYQATGSGFLPLAQSATGPRPLPTTGRAAF
;
A
#
# COMPACT_ATOMS: atom_id res chain seq x y z
N MET A 1 -33.12 -51.66 8.77
CA MET A 1 -31.67 -51.77 8.94
C MET A 1 -31.08 -51.53 7.56
N THR A 2 -30.65 -50.29 7.29
CA THR A 2 -30.32 -49.84 5.93
C THR A 2 -28.99 -49.10 6.01
N GLU A 3 -27.92 -49.75 5.53
CA GLU A 3 -26.56 -49.23 5.54
C GLU A 3 -26.42 -48.04 4.57
N ARG A 4 -25.86 -46.94 5.07
CA ARG A 4 -25.57 -45.73 4.27
C ARG A 4 -24.13 -45.83 3.76
N LYS A 5 -23.99 -46.12 2.47
CA LYS A 5 -22.71 -46.22 1.74
C LYS A 5 -21.96 -44.88 1.78
N SER A 6 -20.80 -44.85 2.43
CA SER A 6 -19.91 -43.68 2.52
C SER A 6 -19.30 -43.36 1.16
N ARG A 7 -19.63 -42.18 0.61
CA ARG A 7 -19.00 -41.63 -0.61
C ARG A 7 -17.61 -41.11 -0.22
N ARG A 8 -16.54 -41.79 -0.64
CA ARG A 8 -15.17 -41.25 -0.61
C ARG A 8 -15.11 -40.00 -1.49
N SER A 9 -14.82 -38.86 -0.88
CA SER A 9 -14.50 -37.63 -1.60
C SER A 9 -13.12 -37.79 -2.24
N SER A 10 -13.07 -37.74 -3.57
CA SER A 10 -11.83 -37.66 -4.34
C SER A 10 -11.24 -36.27 -4.17
N VAL A 11 -10.22 -36.14 -3.32
CA VAL A 11 -9.40 -34.93 -3.25
C VAL A 11 -8.68 -34.81 -4.60
N LEU A 12 -9.05 -33.80 -5.38
CA LEU A 12 -8.32 -33.46 -6.60
C LEU A 12 -6.90 -33.01 -6.21
N PRO A 13 -5.86 -33.35 -7.00
CA PRO A 13 -4.51 -32.88 -6.71
C PRO A 13 -4.49 -31.35 -6.75
N VAL A 14 -3.98 -30.73 -5.69
CA VAL A 14 -3.63 -29.30 -5.72
C VAL A 14 -2.54 -29.17 -6.78
N PRO A 15 -2.72 -28.35 -7.83
CA PRO A 15 -1.68 -28.17 -8.84
C PRO A 15 -0.42 -27.62 -8.16
N GLU A 16 0.69 -28.30 -8.38
CA GLU A 16 2.01 -27.94 -7.88
C GLU A 16 2.43 -26.63 -8.56
N VAL A 17 2.38 -25.52 -7.81
CA VAL A 17 2.75 -24.18 -8.30
C VAL A 17 4.27 -24.13 -8.44
N THR A 18 4.79 -24.59 -9.57
CA THR A 18 6.22 -24.60 -9.91
C THR A 18 6.56 -23.41 -10.81
N SER A 19 6.42 -22.20 -10.26
CA SER A 19 7.28 -21.02 -10.49
C SER A 19 6.55 -19.79 -9.94
N GLY A 20 6.64 -19.57 -8.62
CA GLY A 20 6.04 -18.40 -8.00
C GLY A 20 7.06 -17.77 -7.07
N TYR A 21 7.31 -16.47 -7.21
CA TYR A 21 7.84 -15.73 -6.06
C TYR A 21 6.76 -15.77 -4.98
N ASP A 22 7.10 -16.12 -3.74
CA ASP A 22 6.16 -15.92 -2.63
C ASP A 22 6.02 -14.41 -2.40
N GLU A 23 4.81 -13.87 -2.65
CA GLU A 23 4.58 -12.44 -2.76
C GLU A 23 4.40 -11.79 -1.40
N LEU A 24 5.33 -10.91 -1.06
CA LEU A 24 5.11 -9.92 -0.02
C LEU A 24 4.06 -8.90 -0.51
N ASN A 25 2.85 -8.97 0.03
CA ASN A 25 1.78 -8.02 -0.26
C ASN A 25 2.19 -6.60 0.15
N LEU A 26 2.69 -5.79 -0.80
CA LEU A 26 3.16 -4.41 -0.57
C LEU A 26 2.11 -3.52 0.13
N GLY A 27 0.82 -3.76 -0.12
CA GLY A 27 -0.28 -3.07 0.56
C GLY A 27 -0.34 -3.30 2.08
N ARG A 28 0.19 -4.44 2.57
CA ARG A 28 0.32 -4.72 4.01
C ARG A 28 1.56 -4.10 4.64
N LEU A 29 2.49 -3.57 3.83
CA LEU A 29 3.74 -3.00 4.32
C LEU A 29 3.59 -1.57 4.81
N ALA A 30 2.41 -0.95 4.71
CA ALA A 30 2.10 0.41 5.17
C ALA A 30 3.25 1.39 4.86
N LEU A 31 3.56 1.55 3.57
CA LEU A 31 4.76 2.25 3.08
C LEU A 31 4.76 3.75 3.36
N MET A 32 3.75 4.30 4.02
CA MET A 32 3.69 5.72 4.39
C MET A 32 3.74 5.88 5.89
N SER A 33 4.29 7.00 6.36
CA SER A 33 4.18 7.35 7.77
C SER A 33 2.70 7.59 8.11
N GLY A 34 2.20 6.88 9.13
CA GLY A 34 0.82 7.07 9.63
C GLY A 34 0.63 8.40 10.39
N GLN A 35 1.69 9.17 10.58
CA GLN A 35 1.62 10.46 11.27
C GLN A 35 1.12 11.55 10.31
N LYS A 36 0.20 12.40 10.79
CA LYS A 36 -0.31 13.55 10.03
C LYS A 36 0.80 14.55 9.68
N THR A 37 1.77 14.70 10.57
CA THR A 37 2.91 15.61 10.45
C THR A 37 4.15 14.87 10.90
N VAL A 38 5.27 15.11 10.21
CA VAL A 38 6.59 14.63 10.59
C VAL A 38 7.54 15.83 10.68
N PRO A 39 8.69 15.70 11.38
CA PRO A 39 9.74 16.72 11.34
C PRO A 39 10.15 17.03 9.90
N SER A 40 10.40 18.31 9.58
CA SER A 40 10.75 18.75 8.23
C SER A 40 12.08 18.20 7.71
N ASP A 41 12.94 17.72 8.62
CA ASP A 41 14.24 17.11 8.38
C ASP A 41 14.20 15.57 8.43
N LEU A 42 12.99 14.97 8.49
CA LEU A 42 12.86 13.51 8.44
C LEU A 42 13.04 13.01 7.00
N HIS A 43 14.29 12.73 6.63
CA HIS A 43 14.65 12.23 5.30
C HIS A 43 14.67 10.70 5.17
N ARG A 44 14.59 9.99 6.31
CA ARG A 44 14.64 8.53 6.36
C ARG A 44 13.82 8.00 7.51
N TRP A 45 13.12 6.90 7.29
CA TRP A 45 12.63 6.04 8.36
C TRP A 45 12.92 4.57 8.04
N GLN A 46 12.94 3.75 9.08
CA GLN A 46 13.11 2.30 8.96
C GLN A 46 12.15 1.62 9.94
N LYS A 47 11.54 0.52 9.51
CA LYS A 47 10.70 -0.31 10.38
C LYS A 47 10.87 -1.78 10.07
N GLN A 48 10.53 -2.61 11.04
CA GLN A 48 10.41 -4.05 10.87
C GLN A 48 8.96 -4.41 10.62
N ALA A 49 8.72 -5.33 9.70
CA ALA A 49 7.42 -5.93 9.47
C ALA A 49 7.57 -7.46 9.42
N LEU A 50 6.45 -8.17 9.62
CA LEU A 50 6.40 -9.61 9.42
C LEU A 50 5.73 -9.90 8.08
N THR A 51 6.34 -10.77 7.29
CA THR A 51 5.71 -11.39 6.12
C THR A 51 4.57 -12.31 6.57
N PRO A 52 3.67 -12.74 5.65
CA PRO A 52 2.57 -13.66 5.99
C PRO A 52 3.03 -14.99 6.62
N ASP A 53 4.20 -15.48 6.24
CA ASP A 53 4.88 -16.67 6.76
C ASP A 53 5.65 -16.40 8.08
N GLY A 54 5.60 -15.18 8.61
CA GLY A 54 6.14 -14.82 9.92
C GLY A 54 7.63 -14.44 9.92
N ARG A 55 8.22 -14.21 8.74
CA ARG A 55 9.62 -13.79 8.62
C ARG A 55 9.76 -12.28 8.82
N PRO A 56 10.76 -11.82 9.60
CA PRO A 56 11.03 -10.39 9.73
C PRO A 56 11.64 -9.83 8.44
N VAL A 57 11.12 -8.70 7.99
CA VAL A 57 11.69 -7.89 6.91
C VAL A 57 11.92 -6.48 7.39
N ILE A 58 12.99 -5.86 6.90
CA ILE A 58 13.29 -4.46 7.16
C ILE A 58 12.83 -3.65 5.96
N ILE A 59 12.02 -2.63 6.24
CA ILE A 59 11.55 -1.67 5.25
C ILE A 59 12.18 -0.33 5.58
N THR A 60 12.88 0.24 4.61
CA THR A 60 13.49 1.56 4.70
C THR A 60 12.82 2.47 3.69
N CYS A 61 12.42 3.67 4.09
CA CYS A 61 12.09 4.76 3.17
C CYS A 61 13.19 5.82 3.26
N THR A 62 13.62 6.30 2.11
CA THR A 62 14.56 7.41 1.97
C THR A 62 14.05 8.41 0.96
N VAL A 63 14.35 9.68 1.20
CA VAL A 63 14.14 10.78 0.25
C VAL A 63 15.42 11.60 0.13
N PRO A 64 15.59 12.40 -0.96
CA PRO A 64 16.63 13.41 -1.04
C PRO A 64 16.60 14.42 0.12
N VAL A 65 17.73 15.08 0.37
CA VAL A 65 17.91 16.02 1.50
C VAL A 65 17.00 17.26 1.40
N ASP A 66 16.54 17.63 0.21
CA ASP A 66 15.61 18.73 -0.01
C ASP A 66 14.13 18.31 0.11
N GLN A 67 13.86 17.05 0.48
CA GLN A 67 12.52 16.46 0.58
C GLN A 67 12.27 15.87 1.97
N VAL A 68 11.02 15.69 2.33
CA VAL A 68 10.62 14.99 3.55
C VAL A 68 9.91 13.69 3.18
N VAL A 69 10.06 12.65 4.01
CA VAL A 69 9.41 11.34 3.78
C VAL A 69 7.89 11.49 3.62
N PRO A 70 7.23 10.65 2.80
CA PRO A 70 5.78 10.71 2.64
C PRO A 70 5.02 10.53 3.96
N HIS A 71 4.02 11.38 4.19
CA HIS A 71 3.25 11.46 5.43
C HIS A 71 1.88 12.13 5.22
N GLY A 72 1.03 12.11 6.26
CA GLY A 72 -0.25 12.81 6.24
C GLY A 72 -1.14 12.40 5.07
N LEU A 73 -1.50 13.38 4.22
CA LEU A 73 -2.44 13.19 3.10
C LEU A 73 -1.84 12.40 1.92
N ASP A 74 -0.54 12.13 1.93
CA ASP A 74 0.15 11.42 0.84
C ASP A 74 -0.49 10.04 0.58
N ASN A 75 -0.99 9.40 1.64
CA ASN A 75 -1.66 8.11 1.54
C ASN A 75 -3.00 8.18 0.81
N ASP A 76 -3.81 9.19 1.12
CA ASP A 76 -5.11 9.40 0.47
C ASP A 76 -4.91 9.74 -1.01
N PHE A 77 -3.87 10.51 -1.34
CA PHE A 77 -3.48 10.80 -2.72
C PHE A 77 -3.02 9.56 -3.48
N MET A 78 -2.21 8.71 -2.86
CA MET A 78 -1.79 7.45 -3.49
C MET A 78 -2.94 6.47 -3.66
N VAL A 79 -3.86 6.36 -2.70
CA VAL A 79 -5.07 5.54 -2.83
C VAL A 79 -5.92 6.03 -4.00
N GLY A 80 -6.16 7.34 -4.11
CA GLY A 80 -6.88 7.92 -5.24
C GLY A 80 -6.19 7.63 -6.58
N LEU A 81 -4.86 7.71 -6.63
CA LEU A 81 -4.08 7.40 -7.82
C LEU A 81 -4.16 5.93 -8.23
N ILE A 82 -4.11 5.02 -7.26
CA ILE A 82 -4.27 3.57 -7.49
C ILE A 82 -5.67 3.29 -8.06
N ASN A 83 -6.72 3.88 -7.47
CA ASN A 83 -8.09 3.71 -7.96
C ASN A 83 -8.23 4.18 -9.42
N LEU A 84 -7.70 5.36 -9.75
CA LEU A 84 -7.71 5.87 -11.12
C LEU A 84 -6.88 5.01 -12.09
N CYS A 85 -5.78 4.42 -11.62
CA CYS A 85 -4.99 3.47 -12.41
C CYS A 85 -5.80 2.19 -12.72
N PHE A 86 -6.53 1.67 -11.74
CA PHE A 86 -7.45 0.54 -11.93
C PHE A 86 -8.59 0.88 -12.91
N GLU A 87 -9.19 2.07 -12.77
CA GLU A 87 -10.22 2.56 -13.70
C GLU A 87 -9.69 2.71 -15.13
N ALA A 88 -8.42 3.09 -15.28
CA ALA A 88 -7.73 3.16 -16.57
C ALA A 88 -7.30 1.79 -17.14
N GLY A 89 -7.58 0.69 -16.44
CA GLY A 89 -7.28 -0.67 -16.90
C GLY A 89 -5.83 -1.12 -16.66
N LEU A 90 -5.14 -0.59 -15.65
CA LEU A 90 -3.76 -0.93 -15.28
C LEU A 90 -2.76 -0.77 -16.44
N PRO A 91 -2.59 0.45 -16.96
CA PRO A 91 -1.73 0.68 -18.12
C PRO A 91 -0.24 0.45 -17.81
N ASP A 92 0.45 -0.20 -18.75
CA ASP A 92 1.91 -0.39 -18.74
C ASP A 92 2.69 0.90 -19.06
N THR A 93 1.99 1.95 -19.48
CA THR A 93 2.55 3.25 -19.88
C THR A 93 1.97 4.37 -19.03
N PRO A 94 2.65 5.53 -18.92
CA PRO A 94 2.17 6.60 -18.06
C PRO A 94 0.76 7.02 -18.45
N PHE A 95 -0.13 7.11 -17.46
CA PHE A 95 -1.51 7.53 -17.67
C PHE A 95 -1.71 8.94 -17.14
N SER A 96 -2.66 9.67 -17.74
CA SER A 96 -2.94 11.06 -17.40
C SER A 96 -4.34 11.21 -16.83
N VAL A 97 -4.44 11.97 -15.75
CA VAL A 97 -5.71 12.35 -15.12
C VAL A 97 -5.73 13.85 -14.87
N SER A 98 -6.92 14.44 -14.71
CA SER A 98 -7.00 15.81 -14.21
C SER A 98 -6.72 15.84 -12.71
N ALA A 99 -6.13 16.94 -12.23
CA ALA A 99 -5.95 17.14 -10.79
C ALA A 99 -7.28 17.14 -10.04
N TYR A 100 -8.36 17.60 -10.67
CA TYR A 100 -9.72 17.49 -10.13
C TYR A 100 -10.13 16.02 -9.92
N ALA A 101 -9.96 15.17 -10.93
CA ALA A 101 -10.29 13.74 -10.83
C ALA A 101 -9.48 13.07 -9.71
N LEU A 102 -8.19 13.37 -9.61
CA LEU A 102 -7.32 12.85 -8.56
C LEU A 102 -7.78 13.32 -7.17
N LEU A 103 -8.10 14.60 -6.97
CA LEU A 103 -8.65 15.07 -5.70
C LEU A 103 -9.95 14.35 -5.31
N LYS A 104 -10.86 14.17 -6.26
CA LYS A 104 -12.13 13.48 -6.02
C LYS A 104 -11.92 12.01 -5.67
N ALA A 105 -11.05 11.32 -6.39
CA ALA A 105 -10.69 9.93 -6.11
C ALA A 105 -10.01 9.76 -4.74
N SER A 106 -9.31 10.79 -4.28
CA SER A 106 -8.70 10.87 -2.94
C SER A 106 -9.65 11.35 -1.84
N GLY A 107 -10.91 11.63 -2.15
CA GLY A 107 -11.92 12.01 -1.16
C GLY A 107 -11.89 13.47 -0.69
N PHE A 108 -11.16 14.36 -1.39
CA PHE A 108 -11.04 15.76 -1.02
C PHE A 108 -12.04 16.67 -1.78
N SER A 109 -12.24 17.88 -1.24
CA SER A 109 -13.03 18.94 -1.88
C SER A 109 -12.20 19.71 -2.92
N ASP A 110 -12.90 20.29 -3.90
CA ASP A 110 -12.29 21.15 -4.91
C ASP A 110 -11.91 22.50 -4.28
N SER A 111 -10.64 22.65 -3.88
CA SER A 111 -10.14 23.87 -3.26
C SER A 111 -8.67 24.11 -3.57
N ALA A 112 -8.27 25.39 -3.62
CA ALA A 112 -6.89 25.79 -3.85
C ALA A 112 -5.92 25.20 -2.80
N GLN A 113 -6.37 25.02 -1.56
CA GLN A 113 -5.58 24.40 -0.50
C GLN A 113 -5.23 22.95 -0.86
N TYR A 114 -6.22 22.16 -1.27
CA TYR A 114 -5.99 20.75 -1.59
C TYR A 114 -5.24 20.55 -2.91
N TYR A 115 -5.33 21.46 -3.88
CA TYR A 115 -4.45 21.40 -5.06
C TYR A 115 -2.97 21.64 -4.71
N ARG A 116 -2.67 22.55 -3.79
CA ARG A 116 -1.30 22.74 -3.30
C ARG A 116 -0.81 21.49 -2.57
N ALA A 117 -1.64 20.94 -1.69
CA ALA A 117 -1.32 19.69 -1.00
C ALA A 117 -1.07 18.55 -2.01
N LEU A 118 -1.90 18.44 -3.05
CA LEU A 118 -1.72 17.46 -4.11
C LEU A 118 -0.39 17.63 -4.85
N GLU A 119 -0.04 18.85 -5.27
CA GLU A 119 1.23 19.14 -5.94
C GLU A 119 2.42 18.70 -5.07
N GLU A 120 2.42 19.11 -3.80
CA GLU A 120 3.47 18.74 -2.85
C GLU A 120 3.54 17.23 -2.60
N SER A 121 2.40 16.57 -2.43
CA SER A 121 2.29 15.11 -2.23
C SER A 121 2.81 14.33 -3.42
N MET A 122 2.45 14.71 -4.65
CA MET A 122 2.94 14.04 -5.85
C MET A 122 4.46 14.14 -5.97
N ILE A 123 5.04 15.30 -5.65
CA ILE A 123 6.49 15.49 -5.63
C ILE A 123 7.11 14.57 -4.57
N ARG A 124 6.63 14.57 -3.32
CA ARG A 124 7.14 13.70 -2.26
C ARG A 124 7.08 12.22 -2.63
N LEU A 125 5.93 11.76 -3.13
CA LEU A 125 5.72 10.37 -3.54
C LEU A 125 6.64 9.94 -4.69
N ASN A 126 6.91 10.84 -5.64
CA ASN A 126 7.84 10.56 -6.74
C ASN A 126 9.30 10.54 -6.30
N LYS A 127 9.67 11.29 -5.25
CA LYS A 127 11.04 11.35 -4.72
C LYS A 127 11.35 10.28 -3.67
N ALA A 128 10.33 9.62 -3.13
CA ALA A 128 10.49 8.57 -2.14
C ALA A 128 10.97 7.25 -2.76
N SER A 129 12.05 6.71 -2.20
CA SER A 129 12.53 5.36 -2.48
C SER A 129 12.33 4.47 -1.27
N TYR A 130 11.82 3.26 -1.53
CA TYR A 130 11.58 2.23 -0.55
C TYR A 130 12.51 1.05 -0.83
N THR A 131 13.24 0.61 0.18
CA THR A 131 14.04 -0.61 0.15
C THR A 131 13.42 -1.62 1.11
N VAL A 132 13.13 -2.82 0.62
CA VAL A 132 12.68 -3.94 1.44
C VAL A 132 13.78 -5.00 1.41
N GLU A 133 14.41 -5.20 2.55
CA GLU A 133 15.54 -6.11 2.70
C GLU A 133 15.05 -7.55 2.76
N GLU A 134 15.63 -8.37 1.89
CA GLU A 134 15.37 -9.80 1.77
C GLU A 134 13.86 -10.16 1.66
N GLY A 135 13.03 -9.28 1.11
CA GLY A 135 11.56 -9.41 1.14
C GLY A 135 10.97 -10.49 0.23
N TRP A 136 11.73 -11.02 -0.73
CA TRP A 136 11.23 -11.98 -1.73
C TRP A 136 12.20 -13.14 -1.92
N TYR A 137 11.67 -14.36 -2.01
CA TYR A 137 12.45 -15.56 -2.28
C TYR A 137 12.48 -15.88 -3.77
N ALA A 138 13.67 -15.95 -4.36
CA ALA A 138 13.88 -16.37 -5.74
C ALA A 138 14.12 -17.89 -5.78
N HIS A 139 13.10 -18.66 -6.17
CA HIS A 139 13.18 -20.14 -6.20
C HIS A 139 14.31 -20.68 -7.10
N GLY A 140 14.62 -19.99 -8.21
CA GLY A 140 15.66 -20.42 -9.15
C GLY A 140 17.08 -20.35 -8.57
N SER A 141 17.38 -19.31 -7.80
CA SER A 141 18.69 -19.12 -7.15
C SER A 141 18.71 -19.56 -5.68
N GLN A 142 17.56 -19.94 -5.12
CA GLN A 142 17.37 -20.23 -3.70
C GLN A 142 17.87 -19.10 -2.78
N GLN A 143 17.67 -17.86 -3.20
CA GLN A 143 18.16 -16.68 -2.50
C GLN A 143 17.02 -15.73 -2.16
N TRP A 144 17.15 -15.09 -1.00
CA TRP A 144 16.33 -13.94 -0.68
C TRP A 144 16.85 -12.70 -1.37
N THR A 145 15.94 -11.86 -1.86
CA THR A 145 16.26 -10.68 -2.65
C THR A 145 15.81 -9.42 -1.94
N THR A 146 16.72 -8.44 -1.90
CA THR A 146 16.43 -7.07 -1.48
C THR A 146 16.03 -6.28 -2.71
N GLN A 147 14.91 -5.56 -2.63
CA GLN A 147 14.46 -4.72 -3.74
C GLN A 147 14.31 -3.28 -3.29
N SER A 148 14.65 -2.36 -4.20
CA SER A 148 14.43 -0.92 -4.02
C SER A 148 13.55 -0.38 -5.14
N PHE A 149 12.55 0.43 -4.79
CA PHE A 149 11.56 0.95 -5.73
C PHE A 149 10.95 2.28 -5.26
N ALA A 150 10.34 3.01 -6.17
CA ALA A 150 9.48 4.16 -5.86
C ALA A 150 8.03 3.78 -6.12
N GLN A 151 7.05 4.29 -5.36
CA GLN A 151 5.64 4.01 -5.65
C GLN A 151 5.15 4.75 -6.91
N VAL A 152 5.65 5.97 -7.12
CA VAL A 152 5.41 6.79 -8.32
C VAL A 152 6.73 6.93 -9.08
N ASN A 153 6.93 6.11 -10.11
CA ASN A 153 8.18 6.03 -10.87
C ASN A 153 8.33 7.17 -11.89
N TYR A 154 7.21 7.69 -12.39
CA TYR A 154 7.18 8.85 -13.28
C TYR A 154 6.12 9.83 -12.83
N LEU A 155 6.44 11.12 -12.92
CA LEU A 155 5.53 12.22 -12.67
C LEU A 155 5.82 13.35 -13.66
N ALA A 156 4.77 13.79 -14.36
CA ALA A 156 4.74 15.05 -15.06
C ALA A 156 3.41 15.75 -14.76
N TYR A 157 3.42 17.07 -14.62
CA TYR A 157 2.18 17.83 -14.41
C TYR A 157 2.27 19.20 -15.06
N VAL A 158 1.12 19.67 -15.55
CA VAL A 158 0.97 21.04 -16.02
C VAL A 158 0.69 21.91 -14.80
N ARG A 159 1.37 23.06 -14.70
CA ARG A 159 1.07 24.05 -13.66
C ARG A 159 0.97 25.45 -14.24
N SER A 160 0.08 26.25 -13.68
CA SER A 160 -0.04 27.68 -13.98
C SER A 160 0.84 28.51 -13.03
N ARG A 161 0.84 29.84 -13.20
CA ARG A 161 1.47 30.75 -12.22
C ARG A 161 0.88 30.63 -10.81
N SER A 162 -0.37 30.21 -10.69
CA SER A 162 -1.04 30.03 -9.39
C SER A 162 -0.91 28.61 -8.84
N GLY A 163 -0.06 27.77 -9.44
CA GLY A 163 0.13 26.35 -9.10
C GLY A 163 -0.77 25.41 -9.92
N VAL A 164 -0.85 24.17 -9.44
CA VAL A 164 -1.80 23.16 -9.93
C VAL A 164 -3.24 23.61 -9.67
N GLN A 165 -4.11 23.38 -10.65
CA GLN A 165 -5.55 23.68 -10.61
C GLN A 165 -6.34 22.46 -11.10
N GLY A 166 -7.66 22.44 -10.93
CA GLY A 166 -8.49 21.29 -11.31
C GLY A 166 -8.32 20.78 -12.75
N THR A 167 -8.10 21.69 -13.70
CA THR A 167 -7.89 21.38 -15.12
C THR A 167 -6.46 20.96 -15.46
N SER A 168 -5.52 21.07 -14.52
CA SER A 168 -4.14 20.64 -14.71
C SER A 168 -4.08 19.14 -14.93
N LEU A 169 -3.38 18.71 -15.98
CA LEU A 169 -3.12 17.30 -16.21
C LEU A 169 -1.95 16.84 -15.34
N VAL A 170 -2.16 15.71 -14.68
CA VAL A 170 -1.16 14.97 -13.89
C VAL A 170 -0.96 13.63 -14.59
N THR A 171 0.23 13.44 -15.12
CA THR A 171 0.66 12.21 -15.79
C THR A 171 1.56 11.42 -14.86
N VAL A 172 1.22 10.17 -14.59
CA VAL A 172 1.96 9.32 -13.66
C VAL A 172 2.26 7.96 -14.26
N GLN A 173 3.36 7.36 -13.82
CA GLN A 173 3.58 5.91 -13.89
C GLN A 173 3.71 5.43 -12.46
N LEU A 174 2.77 4.60 -12.01
CA LEU A 174 3.00 3.83 -10.80
C LEU A 174 4.14 2.85 -11.06
N ALA A 175 4.96 2.56 -10.04
CA ALA A 175 5.87 1.44 -10.19
C ALA A 175 5.06 0.25 -10.68
N PRO A 176 5.54 -0.45 -11.72
CA PRO A 176 4.95 -1.71 -12.05
C PRO A 176 4.95 -2.54 -10.76
N PRO A 177 3.97 -3.43 -10.61
CA PRO A 177 4.12 -4.48 -9.62
C PRO A 177 5.54 -5.04 -9.82
N ASN A 178 6.42 -4.98 -8.82
CA ASN A 178 7.79 -5.50 -8.94
C ASN A 178 7.73 -7.04 -8.93
N HIS A 179 6.96 -7.59 -9.86
CA HIS A 179 6.92 -8.97 -10.23
C HIS A 179 7.77 -9.04 -11.48
N GLY A 180 8.91 -9.72 -11.38
CA GLY A 180 9.56 -10.22 -12.58
C GLY A 180 8.48 -10.90 -13.41
N LYS A 181 8.30 -10.45 -14.66
CA LYS A 181 7.33 -10.99 -15.62
C LYS A 181 7.23 -12.51 -15.46
N SER A 182 6.15 -12.99 -14.88
CA SER A 182 5.75 -14.41 -14.88
C SER A 182 4.25 -14.44 -14.62
N ALA A 183 3.53 -14.90 -15.63
CA ALA A 183 2.08 -14.94 -15.69
C ALA A 183 1.48 -15.70 -14.50
N GLY A 184 0.41 -15.16 -13.89
CA GLY A 184 -0.51 -15.96 -13.06
C GLY A 184 -0.94 -15.37 -11.73
N GLY A 185 -0.37 -14.26 -11.26
CA GLY A 185 -0.78 -13.60 -10.01
C GLY A 185 -1.83 -12.51 -10.24
N VAL A 186 -3.10 -12.89 -10.27
CA VAL A 186 -4.22 -11.93 -10.29
C VAL A 186 -4.18 -11.15 -8.98
N TYR A 187 -4.13 -9.82 -9.05
CA TYR A 187 -4.58 -8.95 -7.96
C TYR A 187 -6.00 -9.42 -7.58
N GLN A 188 -6.14 -10.21 -6.52
CA GLN A 188 -7.43 -10.34 -5.89
C GLN A 188 -7.68 -9.01 -5.20
N ALA A 189 -8.40 -8.14 -5.89
CA ALA A 189 -9.25 -7.17 -5.24
C ALA A 189 -10.20 -7.97 -4.35
N THR A 190 -9.80 -8.22 -3.10
CA THR A 190 -10.72 -8.65 -2.08
C THR A 190 -11.63 -7.46 -1.85
N GLY A 191 -12.79 -7.49 -2.52
CA GLY A 191 -13.87 -6.55 -2.30
C GLY A 191 -14.26 -6.59 -0.84
N SER A 192 -13.70 -5.68 -0.06
CA SER A 192 -14.06 -5.36 1.31
C SER A 192 -13.41 -4.01 1.59
N GLY A 193 -14.25 -3.00 1.76
CA GLY A 193 -13.81 -1.61 1.93
C GLY A 193 -12.70 -1.48 2.97
N PHE A 194 -11.79 -0.55 2.69
CA PHE A 194 -10.84 -0.05 3.67
C PHE A 194 -11.63 0.69 4.76
N LEU A 195 -12.12 -0.05 5.76
CA LEU A 195 -12.45 0.53 7.05
C LEU A 195 -11.14 0.68 7.83
N PRO A 196 -10.85 1.86 8.39
CA PRO A 196 -9.79 1.97 9.38
C PRO A 196 -10.19 1.09 10.58
N LEU A 197 -9.25 0.27 11.05
CA LEU A 197 -9.41 -0.43 12.32
C LEU A 197 -9.60 0.64 13.40
N ALA A 198 -10.86 0.86 13.80
CA ALA A 198 -11.15 1.55 15.04
C ALA A 198 -10.43 0.78 16.14
N GLN A 199 -9.52 1.45 16.85
CA GLN A 199 -8.91 0.90 18.06
C GLN A 199 -10.04 0.63 19.06
N SER A 200 -10.47 -0.62 19.15
CA SER A 200 -11.28 -1.08 20.26
C SER A 200 -10.38 -1.08 21.49
N ALA A 201 -10.59 -0.09 22.35
CA ALA A 201 -10.06 -0.07 23.70
C ALA A 201 -10.67 -1.24 24.49
N THR A 202 -10.05 -2.41 24.42
CA THR A 202 -10.26 -3.48 25.40
C THR A 202 -9.41 -3.18 26.62
N GLY A 203 -9.95 -2.35 27.52
CA GLY A 203 -9.47 -2.27 28.89
C GLY A 203 -9.58 -3.63 29.60
N PRO A 204 -8.73 -3.91 30.60
CA PRO A 204 -8.74 -5.19 31.28
C PRO A 204 -10.06 -5.40 32.03
N ARG A 205 -10.59 -6.62 31.91
CA ARG A 205 -11.77 -7.13 32.61
C ARG A 205 -11.56 -7.03 34.13
N PRO A 206 -12.51 -6.52 34.94
CA PRO A 206 -12.42 -6.61 36.38
C PRO A 206 -12.66 -8.05 36.85
N LEU A 207 -11.90 -8.46 37.87
CA LEU A 207 -12.04 -9.73 38.58
C LEU A 207 -13.41 -9.80 39.30
N PRO A 208 -14.02 -10.99 39.43
CA PRO A 208 -15.27 -11.13 40.14
C PRO A 208 -15.07 -10.97 41.65
N THR A 209 -15.70 -9.95 42.24
CA THR A 209 -15.87 -9.80 43.68
C THR A 209 -16.87 -10.85 44.19
N THR A 210 -16.37 -11.86 44.90
CA THR A 210 -17.17 -12.69 45.79
C THR A 210 -17.59 -11.86 46.99
N GLY A 211 -18.90 -11.65 47.14
CA GLY A 211 -19.46 -11.01 48.32
C GLY A 211 -19.45 -11.95 49.53
N ARG A 212 -19.20 -11.38 50.71
CA ARG A 212 -19.88 -11.79 51.94
C ARG A 212 -19.87 -10.66 52.97
N ALA A 213 -21.06 -10.39 53.49
CA ALA A 213 -21.38 -9.45 54.55
C ALA A 213 -20.76 -9.86 55.90
N ALA A 214 -20.52 -8.88 56.79
CA ALA A 214 -21.10 -8.80 58.14
C ALA A 214 -20.51 -7.64 58.96
N PHE A 215 -21.41 -6.97 59.69
CA PHE A 215 -21.25 -5.97 60.76
C PHE A 215 -20.88 -4.53 60.38
#